data_AF-A0A136H4K2-F1
#
_entry.id   AF-A0A136H4K2-F1
#
_cell.length_a   1.000
_cell.length_b   1.000
_cell.length_c   1.000
_cell.angle_alpha   90.00
_cell.angle_beta   90.00
_cell.angle_gamma   90.00
#
_symmetry.space_group_name_H-M   'P 1'
#
loop_
_entity.id
_entity.type
_entity.pdbx_description
1 polymer ?
#
loop_
_entity_poly.entity_id
_entity_poly.type
_entity_poly.pdbx_seq_one_letter_code
_entity_poly.pdbx_strand_id
1 'polypeptide(L)'
;MLNLFRSDPLAQAHNAILSDDRDKLIKQLKRIKPSDIDKPASSTAPSLVETCILQQQPKHLSLVLDYGASASGHNAHAQPFGLLSLQQEQSLPLLTALLAAGNSEDKNQLMTACFEYCPTNQLMLHIALLTQYGAEISDSIVIKALELGEQALIHFLINSGATLPTQYDESNVSEDILTYAKKCVDDLKIRQMFL
;
A
#
# COMPACT_ATOMS: atom_id res chain seq x y z
N MET A 1 -17.43 15.21 35.33
CA MET A 1 -16.37 15.57 34.36
C MET A 1 -16.62 14.88 33.00
N LEU A 2 -17.86 14.96 32.48
CA LEU A 2 -18.36 14.10 31.37
C LEU A 2 -18.89 14.88 30.14
N ASN A 3 -18.83 16.21 30.15
CA ASN A 3 -19.36 17.05 29.06
C ASN A 3 -18.29 17.63 28.11
N LEU A 4 -16.99 17.41 28.38
CA LEU A 4 -15.91 17.98 27.58
C LEU A 4 -15.64 17.20 26.26
N PHE A 5 -16.00 15.92 26.20
CA PHE A 5 -15.84 15.11 24.98
C PHE A 5 -16.95 15.33 23.93
N ARG A 6 -18.06 15.98 24.29
CA ARG A 6 -19.16 16.27 23.35
C ARG A 6 -18.83 17.37 22.36
N SER A 7 -17.73 18.11 22.52
CA SER A 7 -17.38 19.24 21.66
C SER A 7 -16.07 19.11 20.90
N ASP A 8 -15.22 18.12 21.24
CA ASP A 8 -13.92 17.94 20.59
C ASP A 8 -14.09 17.48 19.13
N PRO A 9 -13.66 18.29 18.15
CA PRO A 9 -13.75 17.93 16.74
C PRO A 9 -13.00 16.65 16.37
N LEU A 10 -11.85 16.36 17.00
CA LEU A 10 -11.07 15.14 16.71
C LEU A 10 -11.82 13.88 17.15
N ALA A 11 -12.30 13.83 18.40
CA ALA A 11 -13.14 12.73 18.86
C ALA A 11 -14.42 12.55 18.03
N GLN A 12 -15.03 13.64 17.56
CA GLN A 12 -16.20 13.55 16.69
C GLN A 12 -15.86 13.07 15.27
N ALA A 13 -14.71 13.45 14.72
CA ALA A 13 -14.22 12.95 13.44
C ALA A 13 -13.91 11.46 13.51
N HIS A 14 -13.22 11.02 14.56
CA HIS A 14 -12.95 9.60 14.83
C HIS A 14 -14.25 8.79 14.87
N ASN A 15 -15.25 9.25 15.63
CA ASN A 15 -16.56 8.59 15.69
C ASN A 15 -17.31 8.61 14.35
N ALA A 16 -17.09 9.62 13.50
CA ALA A 16 -17.68 9.68 12.17
C ALA A 16 -17.06 8.62 11.25
N ILE A 17 -15.74 8.40 11.31
CA ILE A 17 -15.05 7.30 10.61
C ILE A 17 -15.64 5.96 11.07
N LEU A 18 -15.70 5.71 12.39
CA LEU A 18 -16.27 4.48 12.94
C LEU A 18 -17.73 4.21 12.53
N SER A 19 -18.50 5.28 12.27
CA SER A 19 -19.91 5.18 11.88
C SER A 19 -20.13 5.25 10.37
N ASP A 20 -19.05 5.29 9.57
CA ASP A 20 -19.06 5.53 8.13
C ASP A 20 -19.86 6.79 7.70
N ASP A 21 -19.85 7.82 8.53
CA ASP A 21 -20.61 9.07 8.34
C ASP A 21 -19.73 10.16 7.70
N ARG A 22 -19.69 10.14 6.37
CA ARG A 22 -18.87 11.06 5.57
C ARG A 22 -19.23 12.53 5.80
N ASP A 23 -20.52 12.87 5.86
CA ASP A 23 -20.97 14.26 5.97
C ASP A 23 -20.59 14.85 7.33
N LYS A 24 -20.74 14.04 8.39
CA LYS A 24 -20.28 14.41 9.72
C LYS A 24 -18.77 14.52 9.76
N LEU A 25 -18.03 13.60 9.13
CA LEU A 25 -16.57 13.67 9.06
C LEU A 25 -16.10 14.98 8.44
N ILE A 26 -16.62 15.36 7.27
CA ILE A 26 -16.31 16.64 6.60
C ILE A 26 -16.59 17.83 7.53
N LYS A 27 -17.73 17.83 8.21
CA LYS A 27 -18.10 18.90 9.15
C LYS A 27 -17.09 19.03 10.28
N GLN A 28 -16.55 17.92 10.79
CA GLN A 28 -15.55 17.96 11.86
C GLN A 28 -14.16 18.32 11.37
N LEU A 29 -13.72 17.79 10.22
CA LEU A 29 -12.41 18.11 9.65
C LEU A 29 -12.25 19.62 9.43
N LYS A 30 -13.30 20.31 8.96
CA LYS A 30 -13.31 21.78 8.81
C LYS A 30 -13.11 22.56 10.12
N ARG A 31 -13.30 21.92 11.27
CA ARG A 31 -13.18 22.52 12.62
C ARG A 31 -11.87 22.16 13.31
N ILE A 32 -11.12 21.19 12.78
CA ILE A 32 -9.82 20.77 13.31
C ILE A 32 -8.76 21.74 12.79
N LYS A 33 -7.86 22.20 13.67
CA LYS A 33 -6.73 23.03 13.25
C LYS A 33 -5.71 22.14 12.54
N PRO A 34 -5.01 22.63 11.50
CA PRO A 34 -3.99 21.84 10.81
C PRO A 34 -2.92 21.25 11.75
N SER A 35 -2.52 21.99 12.79
CA SER A 35 -1.54 21.51 13.79
C SER A 35 -2.04 20.37 14.69
N ASP A 36 -3.34 20.09 14.68
CA ASP A 36 -3.98 19.12 15.56
C ASP A 36 -4.46 17.87 14.82
N ILE A 37 -4.48 17.85 13.49
CA ILE A 37 -5.12 16.77 12.69
C ILE A 37 -4.46 15.39 12.89
N ASP A 38 -3.15 15.36 13.10
CA ASP A 38 -2.39 14.12 13.34
C ASP A 38 -2.38 13.69 14.81
N LYS A 39 -2.94 14.50 15.72
CA LYS A 39 -3.02 14.13 17.13
C LYS A 39 -4.05 13.00 17.30
N PRO A 40 -3.80 12.07 18.22
CA PRO A 40 -4.79 11.04 18.55
C PRO A 40 -6.05 11.69 19.12
N ALA A 41 -7.21 11.10 18.82
CA ALA A 41 -8.50 11.61 19.28
C ALA A 41 -8.71 11.51 20.81
N SER A 42 -7.96 10.63 21.47
CA SER A 42 -7.87 10.52 22.93
C SER A 42 -6.58 9.79 23.31
N SER A 43 -6.29 9.64 24.61
CA SER A 43 -5.11 8.88 25.07
C SER A 43 -5.13 7.39 24.69
N THR A 44 -6.28 6.86 24.28
CA THR A 44 -6.47 5.44 23.93
C THR A 44 -6.94 5.25 22.49
N ALA A 45 -7.26 6.33 21.78
CA ALA A 45 -7.77 6.25 20.41
C ALA A 45 -6.65 6.52 19.40
N PRO A 46 -6.62 5.80 18.28
CA PRO A 46 -5.66 6.03 17.21
C PRO A 46 -5.84 7.42 16.56
N SER A 47 -4.87 7.80 15.73
CA SER A 47 -4.99 8.97 14.85
C SER A 47 -6.07 8.74 13.78
N LEU A 48 -6.58 9.80 13.15
CA LEU A 48 -7.61 9.65 12.11
C LEU A 48 -7.13 8.81 10.92
N VAL A 49 -5.86 8.94 10.53
CA VAL A 49 -5.23 8.14 9.45
C VAL A 49 -5.21 6.66 9.83
N GLU A 50 -4.72 6.35 11.03
CA GLU A 50 -4.70 4.98 11.54
C GLU A 50 -6.12 4.40 11.66
N THR A 51 -7.09 5.17 12.16
CA THR A 51 -8.49 4.74 12.21
C THR A 51 -9.02 4.40 10.81
N CYS A 52 -8.79 5.24 9.80
CA CYS A 52 -9.25 4.98 8.45
C CYS A 52 -8.64 3.70 7.85
N ILE A 53 -7.36 3.43 8.14
CA ILE A 53 -6.68 2.21 7.70
C ILE A 53 -7.30 0.98 8.40
N LEU A 54 -7.41 1.02 9.73
CA LEU A 54 -7.96 -0.09 10.52
C LEU A 54 -9.45 -0.36 10.25
N GLN A 55 -10.21 0.67 9.90
CA GLN A 55 -11.62 0.54 9.50
C GLN A 55 -11.79 0.21 8.01
N GLN A 56 -10.69 0.10 7.25
CA GLN A 56 -10.70 -0.21 5.82
C GLN A 56 -11.54 0.78 4.99
N GLN A 57 -11.45 2.07 5.30
CA GLN A 57 -12.23 3.14 4.67
C GLN A 57 -11.34 4.06 3.80
N PRO A 58 -10.92 3.63 2.59
CA PRO A 58 -10.01 4.41 1.74
C PRO A 58 -10.57 5.78 1.35
N LYS A 59 -11.89 5.92 1.19
CA LYS A 59 -12.52 7.21 0.87
C LYS A 59 -12.42 8.21 2.03
N HIS A 60 -12.53 7.75 3.27
CA HIS A 60 -12.30 8.60 4.44
C HIS A 60 -10.82 8.87 4.66
N LEU A 61 -9.95 7.91 4.34
CA LEU A 61 -8.51 8.12 4.36
C LEU A 61 -8.12 9.26 3.40
N SER A 62 -8.53 9.22 2.13
CA SER A 62 -8.27 10.31 1.17
C SER A 62 -8.78 11.64 1.70
N LEU A 63 -9.99 11.68 2.24
CA LEU A 63 -10.56 12.90 2.80
C LEU A 63 -9.75 13.46 3.98
N VAL A 64 -9.30 12.60 4.90
CA VAL A 64 -8.48 13.03 6.04
C VAL A 64 -7.12 13.59 5.56
N LEU A 65 -6.52 12.96 4.56
CA LEU A 65 -5.27 13.39 3.94
C LEU A 65 -5.43 14.74 3.18
N ASP A 66 -6.53 14.92 2.45
CA ASP A 66 -6.87 16.18 1.76
C ASP A 66 -7.00 17.37 2.72
N TYR A 67 -7.34 17.11 4.00
CA TYR A 67 -7.43 18.12 5.05
C TYR A 67 -6.11 18.35 5.80
N GLY A 68 -5.01 17.76 5.31
CA GLY A 68 -3.65 18.03 5.77
C GLY A 68 -3.10 17.02 6.78
N ALA A 69 -3.74 15.86 6.95
CA ALA A 69 -3.16 14.79 7.75
C ALA A 69 -1.93 14.20 7.06
N SER A 70 -0.95 13.75 7.84
CA SER A 70 0.27 13.19 7.29
C SER A 70 0.02 11.80 6.68
N ALA A 71 0.38 11.65 5.41
CA ALA A 71 0.37 10.36 4.73
C ALA A 71 1.48 9.42 5.24
N SER A 72 2.47 9.94 5.95
CA SER A 72 3.56 9.18 6.56
C SER A 72 3.57 9.32 8.06
N GLY A 73 3.64 8.20 8.73
CA GLY A 73 3.56 8.11 10.17
C GLY A 73 3.54 6.65 10.59
N HIS A 74 3.31 6.45 11.87
CA HIS A 74 3.26 5.13 12.47
C HIS A 74 2.00 4.99 13.32
N ASN A 75 1.50 3.77 13.43
CA ASN A 75 0.45 3.43 14.37
C ASN A 75 0.97 3.40 15.81
N ALA A 76 0.08 3.10 16.77
CA ALA A 76 0.44 3.00 18.19
C ALA A 76 1.54 1.94 18.50
N HIS A 77 1.78 1.00 17.59
CA HIS A 77 2.79 -0.07 17.69
C HIS A 77 4.07 0.23 16.89
N ALA A 78 4.28 1.49 16.49
CA ALA A 78 5.42 1.92 15.67
C ALA A 78 5.50 1.24 14.29
N GLN A 79 4.39 0.74 13.78
CA GLN A 79 4.30 0.21 12.42
C GLN A 79 3.99 1.33 11.42
N PRO A 80 4.74 1.47 10.33
CA PRO A 80 4.48 2.46 9.29
C PRO A 80 3.10 2.29 8.64
N PHE A 81 2.46 3.38 8.24
CA PHE A 81 1.11 3.35 7.66
C PHE A 81 1.02 2.60 6.33
N GLY A 82 2.04 2.70 5.46
CA GLY A 82 2.14 1.93 4.23
C GLY A 82 2.13 0.44 4.51
N LEU A 83 2.96 -0.02 5.45
CA LEU A 83 2.98 -1.42 5.87
C LEU A 83 1.66 -1.86 6.53
N LEU A 84 1.07 -1.03 7.39
CA LEU A 84 -0.23 -1.30 8.00
C LEU A 84 -1.33 -1.45 6.96
N SER A 85 -1.30 -0.65 5.88
CA SER A 85 -2.27 -0.72 4.79
C SER A 85 -2.17 -2.03 4.02
N LEU A 86 -0.96 -2.54 3.78
CA LEU A 86 -0.74 -3.81 3.07
C LEU A 86 -1.35 -5.02 3.80
N GLN A 87 -1.52 -4.94 5.11
CA GLN A 87 -2.11 -5.99 5.95
C GLN A 87 -3.65 -6.00 5.95
N GLN A 88 -4.30 -5.02 5.32
CA GLN A 88 -5.75 -4.93 5.26
C GLN A 88 -6.31 -5.60 4.01
N GLU A 89 -7.59 -5.97 4.00
CA GLU A 89 -8.24 -6.51 2.79
C GLU A 89 -8.39 -5.45 1.69
N GLN A 90 -8.61 -4.19 2.09
CA GLN A 90 -8.64 -3.01 1.21
C GLN A 90 -7.23 -2.44 0.97
N SER A 91 -6.18 -3.26 1.00
CA SER A 91 -4.78 -2.81 0.93
C SER A 91 -4.48 -1.90 -0.25
N LEU A 92 -4.87 -2.30 -1.47
CA LEU A 92 -4.59 -1.53 -2.68
C LEU A 92 -5.16 -0.10 -2.65
N PRO A 93 -6.47 0.12 -2.42
CA PRO A 93 -7.02 1.47 -2.37
C PRO A 93 -6.55 2.28 -1.14
N LEU A 94 -6.23 1.63 -0.01
CA LEU A 94 -5.64 2.32 1.15
C LEU A 94 -4.22 2.82 0.84
N LEU A 95 -3.36 1.95 0.33
CA LEU A 95 -2.00 2.30 -0.07
C LEU A 95 -2.00 3.37 -1.17
N THR A 96 -2.93 3.27 -2.13
CA THR A 96 -3.11 4.28 -3.18
C THR A 96 -3.37 5.67 -2.59
N ALA A 97 -4.25 5.77 -1.59
CA ALA A 97 -4.55 7.04 -0.94
C ALA A 97 -3.32 7.63 -0.23
N LEU A 98 -2.53 6.79 0.46
CA LEU A 98 -1.30 7.21 1.12
C LEU A 98 -0.25 7.70 0.11
N LEU A 99 0.00 6.93 -0.95
CA LEU A 99 0.99 7.28 -1.98
C LEU A 99 0.59 8.56 -2.72
N ALA A 100 -0.69 8.70 -3.09
CA ALA A 100 -1.21 9.91 -3.74
C ALA A 100 -1.06 11.16 -2.88
N ALA A 101 -1.15 11.02 -1.55
CA ALA A 101 -0.92 12.09 -0.60
C ALA A 101 0.57 12.31 -0.25
N GLY A 102 1.49 11.65 -0.96
CA GLY A 102 2.93 11.89 -0.81
C GLY A 102 3.59 11.07 0.31
N ASN A 103 3.06 9.89 0.64
CA ASN A 103 3.74 8.99 1.59
C ASN A 103 5.22 8.78 1.19
N SER A 104 6.12 8.93 2.16
CA SER A 104 7.57 8.92 2.01
C SER A 104 8.24 7.60 2.40
N GLU A 105 7.49 6.54 2.70
CA GLU A 105 8.09 5.22 3.00
C GLU A 105 8.88 4.68 1.80
N ASP A 106 9.76 3.71 2.01
CA ASP A 106 10.53 3.10 0.93
C ASP A 106 9.63 2.17 0.08
N LYS A 107 9.42 2.53 -1.19
CA LYS A 107 8.50 1.80 -2.09
C LYS A 107 9.06 0.43 -2.46
N ASN A 108 10.39 0.25 -2.44
CA ASN A 108 11.02 -1.05 -2.66
C ASN A 108 10.79 -2.00 -1.48
N GLN A 109 10.84 -1.47 -0.26
CA GLN A 109 10.48 -2.24 0.94
C GLN A 109 9.00 -2.61 0.95
N LEU A 110 8.11 -1.67 0.61
CA LEU A 110 6.68 -1.96 0.45
C LEU A 110 6.42 -3.03 -0.62
N MET A 111 7.13 -2.97 -1.75
CA MET A 111 6.99 -3.96 -2.83
C MET A 111 7.41 -5.35 -2.37
N THR A 112 8.48 -5.43 -1.59
CA THR A 112 8.92 -6.68 -0.97
C THR A 112 7.86 -7.21 -0.01
N ALA A 113 7.26 -6.34 0.81
CA ALA A 113 6.24 -6.70 1.79
C ALA A 113 4.92 -7.17 1.15
N CYS A 114 4.63 -6.79 -0.11
CA CYS A 114 3.46 -7.28 -0.82
C CYS A 114 3.44 -8.81 -0.92
N PHE A 115 4.59 -9.47 -1.07
CA PHE A 115 4.67 -10.94 -1.14
C PHE A 115 4.32 -11.63 0.19
N GLU A 116 4.37 -10.91 1.32
CA GLU A 116 4.00 -11.44 2.63
C GLU A 116 2.52 -11.18 2.96
N TYR A 117 2.02 -9.98 2.66
CA TYR A 117 0.71 -9.53 3.14
C TYR A 117 -0.40 -9.55 2.08
N CYS A 118 -0.05 -9.44 0.80
CA CYS A 118 -1.06 -9.35 -0.25
C CYS A 118 -1.37 -10.74 -0.84
N PRO A 119 -2.64 -11.00 -1.19
CA PRO A 119 -2.98 -12.22 -1.90
C PRO A 119 -2.34 -12.23 -3.29
N THR A 120 -1.94 -13.42 -3.76
CA THR A 120 -1.25 -13.64 -5.02
C THR A 120 -1.92 -12.96 -6.22
N ASN A 121 -3.25 -13.04 -6.30
CA ASN A 121 -4.03 -12.46 -7.39
C ASN A 121 -4.05 -10.91 -7.43
N GLN A 122 -3.54 -10.25 -6.38
CA GLN A 122 -3.40 -8.80 -6.32
C GLN A 122 -1.95 -8.31 -6.41
N LEU A 123 -0.95 -9.21 -6.42
CA LEU A 123 0.47 -8.82 -6.44
C LEU A 123 0.81 -7.93 -7.64
N MET A 124 0.36 -8.29 -8.84
CA MET A 124 0.61 -7.49 -10.04
C MET A 124 0.09 -6.06 -9.90
N LEU A 125 -1.07 -5.86 -9.29
CA LEU A 125 -1.67 -4.53 -9.09
C LEU A 125 -0.87 -3.70 -8.08
N HIS A 126 -0.43 -4.31 -6.98
CA HIS A 126 0.40 -3.62 -5.98
C HIS A 126 1.78 -3.27 -6.52
N ILE A 127 2.41 -4.18 -7.26
CA ILE A 127 3.72 -3.96 -7.88
C ILE A 127 3.60 -2.83 -8.92
N ALA A 128 2.57 -2.86 -9.78
CA ALA A 128 2.32 -1.80 -10.75
C ALA A 128 2.08 -0.43 -10.09
N LEU A 129 1.34 -0.39 -8.97
CA LEU A 129 1.16 0.82 -8.19
C LEU A 129 2.51 1.32 -7.65
N LEU A 130 3.30 0.46 -7.03
CA LEU A 130 4.57 0.88 -6.42
C LEU A 130 5.61 1.31 -7.44
N THR A 131 5.68 0.68 -8.62
CA THR A 131 6.55 1.13 -9.71
C THR A 131 6.14 2.51 -10.25
N GLN A 132 4.82 2.79 -10.32
CA GLN A 132 4.32 4.13 -10.67
C GLN A 132 4.82 5.21 -9.69
N TYR A 133 4.99 4.85 -8.43
CA TYR A 133 5.52 5.73 -7.38
C TYR A 133 7.04 5.58 -7.14
N GLY A 134 7.76 4.97 -8.10
CA GLY A 134 9.22 4.97 -8.14
C GLY A 134 9.92 3.78 -7.50
N ALA A 135 9.21 2.69 -7.19
CA ALA A 135 9.88 1.42 -6.88
C ALA A 135 10.52 0.82 -8.15
N GLU A 136 11.62 0.12 -7.95
CA GLU A 136 12.35 -0.61 -8.99
C GLU A 136 12.07 -2.11 -8.85
N ILE A 137 11.84 -2.77 -9.99
CA ILE A 137 11.73 -4.23 -10.01
C ILE A 137 13.15 -4.82 -9.95
N SER A 138 13.60 -5.15 -8.75
CA SER A 138 14.91 -5.75 -8.52
C SER A 138 14.91 -7.26 -8.78
N ASP A 139 16.11 -7.84 -8.89
CA ASP A 139 16.29 -9.30 -9.00
C ASP A 139 15.57 -10.05 -7.87
N SER A 140 15.58 -9.53 -6.64
CA SER A 140 14.91 -10.19 -5.50
C SER A 140 13.39 -10.28 -5.67
N ILE A 141 12.76 -9.30 -6.34
CA ILE A 141 11.33 -9.35 -6.67
C ILE A 141 11.05 -10.40 -7.75
N VAL A 142 11.93 -10.50 -8.75
CA VAL A 142 11.81 -11.53 -9.80
C VAL A 142 12.00 -12.93 -9.20
N ILE A 143 12.98 -13.12 -8.31
CA ILE A 143 13.21 -14.40 -7.61
C ILE A 143 11.97 -14.82 -6.83
N LYS A 144 11.37 -13.90 -6.05
CA LYS A 144 10.13 -14.20 -5.30
C LYS A 144 8.98 -14.62 -6.21
N ALA A 145 8.84 -14.00 -7.39
CA ALA A 145 7.82 -14.40 -8.36
C ALA A 145 8.10 -15.78 -8.99
N LEU A 146 9.37 -16.11 -9.24
CA LEU A 146 9.80 -17.41 -9.72
C LEU A 146 9.51 -18.51 -8.69
N GLU A 147 9.87 -18.28 -7.42
CA GLU A 147 9.60 -19.20 -6.30
C GLU A 147 8.10 -19.42 -6.08
N LEU A 148 7.28 -18.38 -6.27
CA LEU A 148 5.83 -18.47 -6.19
C LEU A 148 5.22 -19.29 -7.35
N GLY A 149 5.93 -19.39 -8.48
CA GLY A 149 5.49 -20.15 -9.66
C GLY A 149 4.34 -19.51 -10.45
N GLU A 150 4.09 -18.22 -10.25
CA GLU A 150 2.93 -17.54 -10.85
C GLU A 150 3.29 -16.97 -12.22
N GLN A 151 2.97 -17.73 -13.27
CA GLN A 151 3.31 -17.41 -14.67
C GLN A 151 2.80 -16.02 -15.10
N ALA A 152 1.61 -15.61 -14.67
CA ALA A 152 1.07 -14.30 -15.00
C ALA A 152 1.92 -13.17 -14.40
N LEU A 153 2.34 -13.32 -13.14
CA LEU A 153 3.20 -12.36 -12.46
C LEU A 153 4.58 -12.30 -13.11
N ILE A 154 5.19 -13.45 -13.39
CA ILE A 154 6.51 -13.53 -14.06
C ILE A 154 6.48 -12.82 -15.41
N HIS A 155 5.46 -13.10 -16.23
CA HIS A 155 5.27 -12.46 -17.52
C HIS A 155 5.14 -10.94 -17.38
N PHE A 156 4.32 -10.50 -16.42
CA PHE A 156 4.14 -9.08 -16.13
C PHE A 156 5.46 -8.39 -15.75
N LEU A 157 6.26 -8.99 -14.87
CA LEU A 157 7.54 -8.42 -14.42
C LEU A 157 8.52 -8.29 -15.59
N ILE A 158 8.67 -9.34 -16.40
CA ILE A 158 9.56 -9.33 -17.58
C ILE A 158 9.11 -8.26 -18.58
N ASN A 159 7.81 -8.18 -18.88
CA ASN A 159 7.27 -7.14 -19.79
C ASN A 159 7.40 -5.72 -19.23
N SER A 160 7.52 -5.59 -17.91
CA SER A 160 7.78 -4.30 -17.24
C SER A 160 9.27 -3.92 -17.23
N GLY A 161 10.12 -4.71 -17.90
CA GLY A 161 11.55 -4.43 -18.08
C GLY A 161 12.47 -5.19 -17.11
N ALA A 162 11.93 -6.09 -16.29
CA ALA A 162 12.75 -6.88 -15.39
C ALA A 162 13.62 -7.90 -16.15
N THR A 163 14.87 -8.06 -15.72
CA THR A 163 15.77 -9.08 -16.23
C THR A 163 15.61 -10.38 -15.45
N LEU A 164 15.89 -11.51 -16.11
CA LEU A 164 15.96 -12.78 -15.39
C LEU A 164 17.24 -12.80 -14.53
N PRO A 165 17.14 -13.06 -13.22
CA PRO A 165 18.31 -13.11 -12.34
C PRO A 165 19.23 -14.26 -12.73
N THR A 166 20.54 -14.06 -12.56
CA THR A 166 21.56 -15.09 -12.83
C THR A 166 21.79 -16.01 -11.63
N GLN A 167 21.38 -15.59 -10.44
CA GLN A 167 21.53 -16.32 -9.19
C GLN A 167 20.17 -16.48 -8.53
N TYR A 168 19.71 -17.72 -8.40
CA TYR A 168 18.53 -18.13 -7.64
C TYR A 168 18.74 -19.56 -7.15
N ASP A 169 18.01 -19.95 -6.11
CA ASP A 169 18.04 -21.32 -5.62
C ASP A 169 17.23 -22.22 -6.56
N GLU A 170 17.92 -23.03 -7.36
CA GLU A 170 17.30 -23.99 -8.30
C GLU A 170 16.40 -25.01 -7.58
N SER A 171 16.59 -25.22 -6.28
CA SER A 171 15.75 -26.12 -5.47
C SER A 171 14.34 -25.57 -5.24
N ASN A 172 14.17 -24.24 -5.30
CA ASN A 172 12.91 -23.55 -4.99
C ASN A 172 12.14 -23.11 -6.24
N VAL A 173 12.72 -23.27 -7.44
CA VAL A 173 12.09 -22.87 -8.70
C VAL A 173 12.00 -24.07 -9.64
N SER A 174 10.78 -24.41 -10.06
CA SER A 174 10.59 -25.53 -10.99
C SER A 174 11.15 -25.23 -12.39
N GLU A 175 11.63 -26.28 -13.06
CA GLU A 175 12.17 -26.19 -14.42
C GLU A 175 11.15 -25.65 -15.43
N ASP A 176 9.87 -26.00 -15.26
CA ASP A 176 8.77 -25.48 -16.09
C ASP A 176 8.63 -23.96 -15.98
N ILE A 177 8.75 -23.43 -14.77
CA ILE A 177 8.67 -21.99 -14.50
C ILE A 177 9.88 -21.26 -15.05
N LEU A 178 11.09 -21.82 -14.93
CA LEU A 178 12.30 -21.25 -15.54
C LEU A 178 12.22 -21.25 -17.05
N THR A 179 11.72 -22.33 -17.65
CA THR A 179 11.52 -22.45 -19.10
C THR A 179 10.52 -21.41 -19.58
N TYR A 180 9.40 -21.25 -18.87
CA TYR A 180 8.42 -20.21 -19.14
C TYR A 180 9.03 -18.80 -19.06
N ALA A 181 9.77 -18.49 -17.99
CA ALA A 181 10.39 -17.19 -17.81
C ALA A 181 11.40 -16.84 -18.92
N LYS A 182 12.24 -17.81 -19.31
CA LYS A 182 13.19 -17.66 -20.44
C LYS A 182 12.44 -17.33 -21.74
N LYS A 183 11.34 -18.04 -22.00
CA LYS A 183 10.49 -17.78 -23.18
C LYS A 183 9.92 -16.36 -23.16
N CYS A 184 9.43 -15.88 -22.01
CA CYS A 184 8.95 -14.49 -21.90
C CYS A 184 10.03 -13.46 -22.23
N VAL A 185 11.27 -13.69 -21.79
CA VAL A 185 12.41 -12.81 -22.12
C VAL A 185 12.69 -12.81 -23.62
N ASP A 186 12.69 -13.97 -24.26
CA ASP A 186 12.92 -14.07 -25.70
C ASP A 186 11.79 -13.43 -26.52
N ASP A 187 10.53 -13.62 -26.11
CA ASP A 187 9.36 -12.96 -26.71
C ASP A 187 9.42 -11.43 -26.57
N LEU A 188 9.95 -10.91 -25.45
CA LEU A 188 10.19 -9.48 -25.28
C LEU A 188 11.28 -8.96 -26.21
N LYS A 189 12.42 -9.67 -26.31
CA LYS A 189 13.51 -9.30 -27.24
C LYS A 189 13.03 -9.25 -28.68
N ILE A 190 12.26 -10.25 -29.11
CA ILE A 190 11.68 -10.28 -30.45
C ILE A 190 10.80 -9.05 -30.67
N ARG A 191 9.90 -8.71 -29.75
CA ARG A 191 9.05 -7.51 -29.85
C ARG A 191 9.88 -6.22 -29.95
N GLN A 192 10.95 -6.10 -29.18
CA GLN A 192 11.85 -4.94 -29.20
C GLN A 192 12.62 -4.80 -30.52
N MET A 193 12.82 -5.87 -31.30
CA MET A 193 13.44 -5.80 -32.63
C MET A 193 12.52 -5.21 -33.71
N PHE A 194 11.20 -5.18 -33.46
CA PHE A 194 10.20 -4.67 -34.40
C PHE A 194 9.65 -3.26 -34.04
N LEU A 195 10.16 -2.65 -32.97
CA LEU A 195 9.85 -1.29 -32.53
C LEU A 195 10.97 -0.32 -32.93
#